data_AF-A0A3M3RYN1-F1
#
_entry.id   AF-A0A3M3RYN1-F1
#
_cell.length_a   1.000
_cell.length_b   1.000
_cell.length_c   1.000
_cell.angle_alpha   90.00
_cell.angle_beta   90.00
_cell.angle_gamma   90.00
#
_symmetry.space_group_name_H-M   'P 1'
#
loop_
_entity.id
_entity.type
_entity.pdbx_description
1 polymer ?
#
loop_
_entity_poly.entity_id
_entity_poly.type
_entity_poly.pdbx_seq_one_letter_code
_entity_poly.pdbx_strand_id
1 'polypeptide(L)'
;MQKAIPFVLHLTPGTLAANQDCDLKPRRGPKPKAFANVLHRHLQVAVAEDMQWLDDYVHGACATVAKVHNGVFRVSPSDVLRVCLIPIISTESVQSIILNHELMPVSADHARRIAQTARFALGGVALFLEDNPDLYDTLEAEVSFVLSFPPSHGLHVPYGTSDSAEDDYNQGWDMSEAA
;
A
#
# COMPACT_ATOMS: atom_id res chain seq x y z
N MET A 1 -63.33 26.35 -16.13
CA MET A 1 -63.23 26.02 -14.70
C MET A 1 -63.81 24.63 -14.47
N GLN A 2 -62.99 23.58 -14.54
CA GLN A 2 -63.44 22.21 -14.27
C GLN A 2 -63.09 21.87 -12.81
N LYS A 3 -64.11 21.54 -12.02
CA LYS A 3 -64.01 21.16 -10.61
C LYS A 3 -63.53 19.72 -10.49
N ALA A 4 -62.54 19.49 -9.63
CA ALA A 4 -62.04 18.17 -9.28
C ALA A 4 -63.07 17.37 -8.46
N ILE A 5 -63.23 16.09 -8.79
CA ILE A 5 -63.98 15.11 -7.97
C ILE A 5 -62.91 14.28 -7.22
N PRO A 6 -62.97 14.16 -5.88
CA PRO A 6 -62.03 13.32 -5.16
C PRO A 6 -62.45 11.85 -5.30
N PHE A 7 -61.56 11.02 -5.84
CA PHE A 7 -61.74 9.57 -5.78
C PHE A 7 -61.19 9.08 -4.43
N VAL A 8 -62.04 8.39 -3.66
CA VAL A 8 -61.67 7.73 -2.41
C VAL A 8 -61.43 6.26 -2.74
N LEU A 9 -60.20 5.79 -2.59
CA LEU A 9 -59.89 4.35 -2.67
C LEU A 9 -60.36 3.67 -1.40
N HIS A 10 -61.47 2.96 -1.48
CA HIS A 10 -61.82 1.95 -0.49
C HIS A 10 -60.88 0.76 -0.67
N LEU A 11 -59.92 0.62 0.25
CA LEU A 11 -59.12 -0.60 0.37
C LEU A 11 -59.93 -1.63 1.16
N THR A 12 -60.27 -2.74 0.51
CA THR A 12 -60.88 -3.91 1.16
C THR A 12 -59.85 -4.58 2.09
N PRO A 13 -60.28 -5.11 3.25
CA PRO A 13 -59.36 -5.75 4.18
C PRO A 13 -59.02 -7.15 3.65
N GLY A 14 -57.78 -7.34 3.19
CA GLY A 14 -57.29 -8.63 2.70
C GLY A 14 -56.30 -8.55 1.54
N THR A 15 -56.08 -7.39 0.94
CA THR A 15 -55.06 -7.23 -0.10
C THR A 15 -53.72 -6.88 0.55
N LEU A 16 -52.81 -7.86 0.64
CA LEU A 16 -51.40 -7.55 0.91
C LEU A 16 -50.89 -6.69 -0.25
N ALA A 17 -50.41 -5.50 0.08
CA ALA A 17 -49.68 -4.65 -0.85
C ALA A 17 -48.37 -5.37 -1.22
N ALA A 18 -48.41 -6.18 -2.27
CA ALA A 18 -47.21 -6.59 -2.98
C ALA A 18 -46.62 -5.36 -3.68
N ASN A 19 -45.29 -5.25 -3.60
CA ASN A 19 -44.43 -4.32 -4.33
C ASN A 19 -44.19 -2.96 -3.66
N GLN A 20 -43.62 -3.00 -2.46
CA GLN A 20 -42.44 -2.16 -2.21
C GLN A 20 -41.19 -3.01 -2.41
N ASP A 21 -40.94 -3.42 -3.66
CA ASP A 21 -39.58 -3.75 -4.05
C ASP A 21 -38.85 -2.41 -4.09
N CYS A 22 -38.08 -2.12 -3.04
CA CYS A 22 -37.01 -1.15 -3.13
C CYS A 22 -36.11 -1.65 -4.26
N ASP A 23 -36.32 -1.12 -5.47
CA ASP A 23 -35.42 -1.31 -6.61
C ASP A 23 -34.11 -0.58 -6.32
N LEU A 24 -33.40 -1.05 -5.30
CA LEU A 24 -31.97 -0.85 -5.12
C LEU A 24 -31.29 -1.77 -6.13
N LYS A 25 -31.51 -1.51 -7.43
CA LYS A 25 -30.57 -1.96 -8.44
C LYS A 25 -29.20 -1.52 -7.95
N PRO A 26 -28.26 -2.45 -7.68
CA PRO A 26 -26.91 -2.06 -7.37
C PRO A 26 -26.42 -1.28 -8.58
N ARG A 27 -26.25 0.04 -8.42
CA ARG A 27 -25.53 0.84 -9.41
C ARG A 27 -24.19 0.14 -9.59
N ARG A 28 -23.98 -0.46 -10.76
CA ARG A 28 -22.69 -1.02 -11.17
C ARG A 28 -21.74 0.17 -11.30
N GLY A 29 -21.21 0.63 -10.18
CA GLY A 29 -19.99 1.42 -10.17
C GLY A 29 -18.89 0.61 -10.87
N PRO A 30 -17.91 1.27 -11.51
CA PRO A 30 -16.73 0.59 -11.99
C PRO A 30 -16.17 -0.27 -10.86
N LYS A 31 -15.92 -1.57 -11.12
CA LYS A 31 -15.36 -2.48 -10.12
C LYS A 31 -14.12 -1.82 -9.51
N PRO A 32 -13.97 -1.79 -8.17
CA PRO A 32 -12.74 -1.32 -7.56
C PRO A 32 -11.61 -2.13 -8.18
N LYS A 33 -10.68 -1.44 -8.84
CA LYS A 33 -9.51 -2.05 -9.50
C LYS A 33 -8.51 -2.45 -8.43
N ALA A 34 -8.90 -3.32 -7.51
CA ALA A 34 -7.97 -3.97 -6.61
C ALA A 34 -7.20 -5.02 -7.42
N PHE A 35 -5.88 -4.99 -7.31
CA PHE A 35 -4.98 -5.95 -7.93
C PHE A 35 -4.35 -6.79 -6.82
N ALA A 36 -4.50 -8.11 -6.89
CA ALA A 36 -3.86 -9.02 -5.95
C ALA A 36 -2.42 -9.28 -6.41
N ASN A 37 -1.46 -8.89 -5.57
CA ASN A 37 -0.04 -9.06 -5.84
C ASN A 37 0.45 -10.35 -5.18
N VAL A 38 0.61 -11.40 -6.00
CA VAL A 38 1.11 -12.69 -5.52
C VAL A 38 2.60 -12.68 -5.17
N LEU A 39 3.37 -11.76 -5.77
CA LEU A 39 4.83 -11.66 -5.60
C LEU A 39 5.24 -10.83 -4.38
N HIS A 40 4.30 -10.25 -3.63
CA HIS A 40 4.62 -9.28 -2.56
C HIS A 40 5.63 -9.81 -1.53
N ARG A 41 5.59 -11.11 -1.19
CA ARG A 41 6.53 -11.72 -0.23
C ARG A 41 7.93 -11.90 -0.82
N HIS A 42 8.01 -12.42 -2.05
CA HIS A 42 9.27 -12.54 -2.79
C HIS A 42 9.94 -11.18 -2.92
N LEU A 43 9.17 -10.14 -3.19
CA LEU A 43 9.68 -8.77 -3.28
C LEU A 43 10.13 -8.20 -1.94
N GLN A 44 9.44 -8.53 -0.84
CA GLN A 44 9.89 -8.14 0.50
C GLN A 44 11.23 -8.80 0.84
N VAL A 45 11.42 -10.07 0.49
CA VAL A 45 12.72 -10.76 0.62
C VAL A 45 13.77 -10.09 -0.26
N ALA A 46 13.48 -9.85 -1.54
CA ALA A 46 14.42 -9.21 -2.46
C ALA A 46 14.88 -7.83 -1.97
N VAL A 47 13.99 -7.05 -1.37
CA VAL A 47 14.35 -5.76 -0.74
C VAL A 47 15.16 -5.95 0.55
N ALA A 48 14.83 -6.94 1.38
CA ALA A 48 15.59 -7.24 2.60
C ALA A 48 17.02 -7.69 2.30
N GLU A 49 17.22 -8.39 1.18
CA GLU A 49 18.52 -8.85 0.67
C GLU A 49 19.22 -7.82 -0.25
N ASP A 50 18.73 -6.58 -0.31
CA ASP A 50 19.30 -5.47 -1.11
C ASP A 50 19.52 -5.82 -2.60
N MET A 51 18.58 -6.58 -3.19
CA MET A 51 18.67 -7.00 -4.58
C MET A 51 18.34 -5.86 -5.55
N GLN A 52 19.37 -5.32 -6.20
CA GLN A 52 19.27 -4.12 -7.05
C GLN A 52 18.39 -4.26 -8.30
N TRP A 53 18.20 -5.48 -8.82
CA TRP A 53 17.43 -5.71 -10.06
C TRP A 53 15.98 -5.22 -9.96
N LEU A 54 15.41 -5.21 -8.76
CA LEU A 54 14.03 -4.77 -8.54
C LEU A 54 13.86 -3.28 -8.83
N ASP A 55 14.86 -2.47 -8.47
CA ASP A 55 14.83 -1.04 -8.69
C ASP A 55 14.80 -0.69 -10.17
N ASP A 56 15.45 -1.48 -11.03
CA ASP A 56 15.44 -1.27 -12.48
C ASP A 56 14.04 -1.39 -13.08
N TYR A 57 13.25 -2.38 -12.64
CA TYR A 57 11.86 -2.53 -13.07
C TYR A 57 10.97 -1.39 -12.56
N VAL A 58 11.20 -0.93 -11.34
CA VAL A 58 10.47 0.21 -10.75
C VAL A 58 10.80 1.50 -11.49
N HIS A 59 12.07 1.78 -11.74
CA HIS A 59 12.52 2.97 -12.48
C HIS A 59 12.04 2.93 -13.95
N GLY A 60 12.16 1.77 -14.60
CA GLY A 60 11.66 1.55 -15.96
C GLY A 60 10.15 1.79 -16.06
N ALA A 61 9.37 1.33 -15.07
CA ALA A 61 7.94 1.58 -15.00
C ALA A 61 7.62 3.08 -14.81
N CYS A 62 8.36 3.77 -13.94
CA CYS A 62 8.21 5.21 -13.73
C CYS A 62 8.47 5.99 -15.03
N ALA A 63 9.53 5.65 -15.75
CA ALA A 63 9.88 6.25 -17.03
C ALA A 63 8.79 6.02 -18.10
N THR A 64 8.26 4.80 -18.16
CA THR A 64 7.35 4.37 -19.24
C THR A 64 5.90 4.80 -19.01
N VAL A 65 5.36 4.55 -17.81
CA VAL A 65 3.92 4.70 -17.51
C VAL A 65 3.62 6.06 -16.92
N ALA A 66 4.34 6.45 -15.87
CA ALA A 66 4.09 7.71 -15.19
C ALA A 66 4.62 8.90 -16.00
N LYS A 67 5.60 8.66 -16.87
CA LYS A 67 6.31 9.65 -17.68
C LYS A 67 7.11 10.63 -16.83
N VAL A 68 7.97 11.37 -17.52
CA VAL A 68 8.82 12.42 -16.96
C VAL A 68 8.19 13.78 -17.24
N HIS A 69 8.30 14.70 -16.29
CA HIS A 69 7.96 16.11 -16.45
C HIS A 69 9.11 16.96 -15.90
N ASN A 70 9.64 17.88 -16.71
CA ASN A 70 10.81 18.70 -16.35
C ASN A 70 12.01 17.90 -15.86
N GLY A 71 12.28 16.74 -16.48
CA GLY A 71 13.40 15.88 -16.09
C GLY A 71 13.19 15.06 -14.81
N VAL A 72 12.02 15.17 -14.16
CA VAL A 72 11.68 14.43 -12.93
C VAL A 72 10.51 13.47 -13.18
N PHE A 73 10.54 12.27 -12.59
CA PHE A 73 9.41 11.35 -12.66
C PHE A 73 8.16 11.97 -12.02
N ARG A 74 7.01 11.75 -12.64
CA ARG A 74 5.73 12.20 -12.08
C ARG A 74 5.30 11.44 -10.83
N VAL A 75 5.89 10.29 -10.57
CA VAL A 75 5.71 9.46 -9.38
C VAL A 75 7.08 9.09 -8.83
N SER A 76 7.23 9.03 -7.51
CA SER A 76 8.49 8.63 -6.88
C SER A 76 8.73 7.12 -7.08
N PRO A 77 9.92 6.69 -7.57
CA PRO A 77 10.28 5.28 -7.59
C PRO A 77 10.15 4.61 -6.22
N SER A 78 10.53 5.30 -5.14
CA SER A 78 10.41 4.77 -3.77
C SER A 78 8.95 4.53 -3.36
N ASP A 79 8.02 5.40 -3.77
CA ASP A 79 6.59 5.20 -3.51
C ASP A 79 6.05 4.01 -4.30
N VAL A 80 6.48 3.88 -5.56
CA VAL A 80 6.09 2.74 -6.41
C VAL A 80 6.63 1.43 -5.83
N LEU A 81 7.89 1.39 -5.38
CA LEU A 81 8.48 0.24 -4.71
C LEU A 81 7.67 -0.16 -3.48
N ARG A 82 7.36 0.78 -2.58
CA ARG A 82 6.52 0.52 -1.40
C ARG A 82 5.16 -0.10 -1.75
N VAL A 83 4.55 0.32 -2.86
CA VAL A 83 3.29 -0.22 -3.36
C VAL A 83 3.47 -1.60 -4.02
N CYS A 84 4.63 -1.91 -4.61
CA CYS A 84 4.94 -3.26 -5.08
C CYS A 84 5.10 -4.26 -3.93
N LEU A 85 5.34 -3.81 -2.69
CA LEU A 85 5.54 -4.69 -1.52
C LEU A 85 4.25 -5.05 -0.77
N ILE A 86 3.09 -4.52 -1.18
CA ILE A 86 1.81 -4.82 -0.52
C ILE A 86 1.01 -5.91 -1.27
N PRO A 87 0.22 -6.72 -0.55
CA PRO A 87 -0.54 -7.83 -1.15
C PRO A 87 -1.70 -7.37 -2.04
N ILE A 88 -2.26 -6.17 -1.79
CA ILE A 88 -3.42 -5.65 -2.52
C ILE A 88 -3.12 -4.23 -2.97
N ILE A 89 -3.11 -4.00 -4.29
CA ILE A 89 -2.87 -2.68 -4.89
C ILE A 89 -4.18 -2.08 -5.38
N SER A 90 -4.71 -1.11 -4.64
CA SER A 90 -5.87 -0.29 -4.97
C SER A 90 -5.54 1.19 -4.70
N THR A 91 -6.39 2.11 -5.14
CA THR A 91 -6.21 3.54 -4.78
C THR A 91 -6.22 3.73 -3.27
N GLU A 92 -7.10 3.00 -2.57
CA GLU A 92 -7.26 3.07 -1.12
C GLU A 92 -6.01 2.55 -0.41
N SER A 93 -5.45 1.41 -0.84
CA SER A 93 -4.24 0.86 -0.21
C SER A 93 -3.01 1.73 -0.46
N VAL A 94 -2.93 2.42 -1.60
CA VAL A 94 -1.88 3.42 -1.84
C VAL A 94 -2.04 4.61 -0.91
N GLN A 95 -3.25 5.14 -0.76
CA GLN A 95 -3.52 6.28 0.14
C GLN A 95 -3.28 5.95 1.62
N SER A 96 -3.36 4.67 2.02
CA SER A 96 -3.03 4.27 3.39
C SER A 96 -1.53 4.20 3.69
N ILE A 97 -0.66 4.12 2.67
CA ILE A 97 0.79 3.92 2.87
C ILE A 97 1.66 5.05 2.34
N ILE A 98 1.16 5.85 1.40
CA ILE A 98 1.87 6.98 0.79
C ILE A 98 1.27 8.30 1.28
N LEU A 99 2.11 9.09 1.93
CA LEU A 99 1.78 10.42 2.42
C LEU A 99 2.46 11.49 1.56
N ASN A 100 1.82 12.63 1.42
CA ASN A 100 2.40 13.83 0.84
C ASN A 100 3.34 14.53 1.85
N HIS A 101 3.91 15.65 1.45
CA HIS A 101 4.81 16.45 2.30
C HIS A 101 4.14 17.02 3.57
N GLU A 102 2.81 17.07 3.60
CA GLU A 102 2.02 17.52 4.75
C GLU A 102 1.63 16.36 5.68
N LEU A 103 2.19 15.16 5.47
CA LEU A 103 1.86 13.92 6.18
C LEU A 103 0.39 13.49 6.01
N MET A 104 -0.25 13.93 4.92
CA MET A 104 -1.62 13.57 4.55
C MET A 104 -1.61 12.55 3.40
N PRO A 105 -2.64 11.69 3.28
CA PRO A 105 -2.77 10.80 2.14
C PRO A 105 -2.68 11.55 0.81
N VAL A 106 -1.95 10.99 -0.15
CA VAL A 106 -1.85 11.57 -1.50
C VAL A 106 -3.22 11.66 -2.19
N SER A 107 -3.34 12.57 -3.17
CA SER A 107 -4.60 12.72 -3.91
C SER A 107 -4.98 11.43 -4.66
N ALA A 108 -6.28 11.19 -4.84
CA ALA A 108 -6.78 9.97 -5.48
C ALA A 108 -6.22 9.77 -6.91
N ASP A 109 -6.02 10.86 -7.65
CA ASP A 109 -5.41 10.80 -8.98
C ASP A 109 -3.92 10.45 -8.94
N HIS A 110 -3.19 10.94 -7.94
CA HIS A 110 -1.79 10.58 -7.73
C HIS A 110 -1.67 9.12 -7.29
N ALA A 111 -2.50 8.68 -6.33
CA ALA A 111 -2.59 7.29 -5.91
C ALA A 111 -2.91 6.34 -7.07
N ARG A 112 -3.85 6.72 -7.95
CA ARG A 112 -4.18 5.92 -9.16
C ARG A 112 -2.98 5.79 -10.10
N ARG A 113 -2.19 6.85 -10.27
CA ARG A 113 -0.96 6.81 -11.10
C ARG A 113 0.11 5.92 -10.48
N ILE A 114 0.33 6.00 -9.17
CA ILE A 114 1.26 5.11 -8.47
C ILE A 114 0.79 3.66 -8.61
N ALA A 115 -0.48 3.36 -8.33
CA ALA A 115 -1.04 2.02 -8.46
C ALA A 115 -0.90 1.44 -9.88
N GLN A 116 -1.13 2.27 -10.91
CA GLN A 116 -0.96 1.86 -12.30
C GLN A 116 0.51 1.56 -12.62
N THR A 117 1.43 2.39 -12.11
CA THR A 117 2.87 2.24 -12.34
C THR A 117 3.41 0.99 -11.65
N ALA A 118 3.00 0.74 -10.39
CA ALA A 118 3.36 -0.46 -9.64
C ALA A 118 2.90 -1.74 -10.35
N ARG A 119 1.67 -1.78 -10.85
CA ARG A 119 1.16 -2.94 -11.62
C ARG A 119 1.97 -3.21 -12.89
N PHE A 120 2.42 -2.15 -13.56
CA PHE A 120 3.27 -2.28 -14.74
C PHE A 120 4.65 -2.83 -14.35
N ALA A 121 5.26 -2.30 -13.28
CA ALA A 121 6.52 -2.82 -12.76
C ALA A 121 6.41 -4.32 -12.41
N LEU A 122 5.35 -4.71 -11.72
CA LEU A 122 5.08 -6.11 -11.37
C LEU A 122 4.95 -7.03 -12.59
N GLY A 123 4.43 -6.54 -13.71
CA GLY A 123 4.41 -7.30 -14.96
C GLY A 123 5.82 -7.58 -15.49
N GLY A 124 6.73 -6.60 -15.41
CA GLY A 124 8.14 -6.78 -15.80
C GLY A 124 8.89 -7.70 -14.85
N VAL A 125 8.67 -7.55 -13.54
CA VAL A 125 9.22 -8.44 -12.50
C VAL A 125 8.76 -9.88 -12.71
N ALA A 126 7.47 -10.09 -12.99
CA ALA A 126 6.94 -11.44 -13.21
C ALA A 126 7.64 -12.12 -14.39
N LEU A 127 7.78 -11.41 -15.52
CA LEU A 127 8.50 -11.92 -16.69
C LEU A 127 9.98 -12.22 -16.39
N PHE A 128 10.63 -11.34 -15.64
CA PHE A 128 12.03 -11.54 -15.23
C PHE A 128 12.21 -12.80 -14.38
N LEU A 129 11.32 -13.03 -13.41
CA LEU A 129 11.38 -14.21 -12.56
C LEU A 129 11.03 -15.49 -13.34
N GLU A 130 10.10 -15.42 -14.30
CA GLU A 130 9.82 -16.53 -15.23
C GLU A 130 11.05 -16.91 -16.06
N ASP A 131 11.84 -15.93 -16.49
CA ASP A 131 13.09 -16.14 -17.24
C ASP A 131 14.27 -16.58 -16.34
N ASN A 132 14.17 -16.43 -15.01
CA ASN A 132 15.24 -16.71 -14.04
C ASN A 132 14.74 -17.63 -12.91
N PRO A 133 14.43 -18.91 -13.22
CA PRO A 133 13.83 -19.83 -12.25
C PRO A 133 14.72 -20.08 -11.02
N ASP A 134 16.04 -20.13 -11.16
CA ASP A 134 16.95 -20.33 -10.03
C ASP A 134 16.84 -19.21 -8.98
N LEU A 135 16.65 -17.97 -9.44
CA LEU A 135 16.43 -16.82 -8.57
C LEU A 135 15.04 -16.90 -7.91
N TYR A 136 14.02 -17.27 -8.67
CA TYR A 136 12.68 -17.48 -8.14
C TYR A 136 12.67 -18.54 -7.03
N ASP A 137 13.32 -19.68 -7.25
CA ASP A 137 13.42 -20.78 -6.29
C ASP A 137 14.17 -20.34 -5.02
N THR A 138 15.22 -19.53 -5.17
CA THR A 138 15.94 -18.94 -4.04
C THR A 138 15.01 -18.05 -3.21
N LEU A 139 14.26 -17.15 -3.86
CA LEU A 139 13.29 -16.28 -3.17
C LEU A 139 12.17 -17.10 -2.51
N GLU A 140 11.68 -18.15 -3.16
CA GLU A 140 10.65 -19.03 -2.62
C GLU A 140 11.15 -19.78 -1.37
N ALA A 141 12.40 -20.26 -1.37
CA ALA A 141 13.02 -20.90 -0.22
C ALA A 141 13.10 -19.94 0.98
N GLU A 142 13.53 -18.69 0.75
CA GLU A 142 13.58 -17.65 1.79
C GLU A 142 12.18 -17.29 2.31
N VAL A 143 11.19 -17.14 1.42
CA VAL A 143 9.79 -16.93 1.83
C VAL A 143 9.31 -18.10 2.69
N SER A 144 9.55 -19.34 2.27
CA SER A 144 9.18 -20.52 3.04
C SER A 144 9.88 -20.56 4.40
N PHE A 145 11.17 -20.18 4.46
CA PHE A 145 11.93 -20.08 5.70
C PHE A 145 11.29 -19.06 6.66
N VAL A 146 11.05 -17.82 6.21
CA VAL A 146 10.42 -16.78 7.03
C VAL A 146 9.05 -17.22 7.56
N LEU A 147 8.26 -17.92 6.74
CA LEU A 147 6.94 -18.38 7.15
C LEU A 147 6.95 -19.56 8.13
N SER A 148 8.05 -20.31 8.19
CA SER A 148 8.24 -21.38 9.16
C SER A 148 8.49 -20.85 10.59
N PHE A 149 8.89 -19.59 10.73
CA PHE A 149 9.05 -18.88 12.00
C PHE A 149 8.02 -17.75 12.12
N PRO A 150 6.75 -18.05 12.46
CA PRO A 150 5.76 -17.00 12.66
C PRO A 150 6.25 -16.02 13.72
N PRO A 151 6.01 -14.70 13.57
CA PRO A 151 6.44 -13.73 14.55
C PRO A 151 5.87 -14.13 15.91
N SER A 152 6.77 -14.42 16.86
CA SER A 152 6.44 -14.74 18.23
C SER A 152 5.61 -13.58 18.79
N HIS A 153 4.29 -13.73 18.81
CA HIS A 153 3.41 -12.74 19.40
C HIS A 153 3.77 -12.59 20.89
N GLY A 154 4.51 -11.55 21.25
CA GLY A 154 4.57 -11.04 22.62
C GLY A 154 5.65 -11.60 23.55
N LEU A 155 6.83 -12.04 23.08
CA LEU A 155 7.97 -12.07 24.00
C LEU A 155 8.47 -10.65 24.22
N HIS A 156 8.14 -10.09 25.38
CA HIS A 156 8.82 -8.93 25.97
C HIS A 156 10.32 -9.22 25.94
N VAL A 157 11.06 -8.59 25.02
CA VAL A 157 12.51 -8.56 25.07
C VAL A 157 12.84 -7.82 26.37
N PRO A 158 13.43 -8.45 27.39
CA PRO A 158 13.95 -7.69 28.50
C PRO A 158 15.16 -6.97 27.93
N TYR A 159 14.95 -5.75 27.43
CA TYR A 159 16.01 -4.77 27.46
C TYR A 159 16.39 -4.70 28.94
N GLY A 160 17.51 -5.35 29.27
CA GLY A 160 18.13 -5.16 30.57
C GLY A 160 18.23 -3.66 30.76
N THR A 161 17.57 -3.15 31.79
CA THR A 161 17.94 -1.88 32.39
C THR A 161 19.44 -1.94 32.61
N SER A 162 20.20 -1.26 31.76
CA SER A 162 21.58 -0.91 32.05
C SER A 162 21.53 0.07 33.21
N ASP A 163 21.43 -0.50 34.40
CA ASP A 163 21.80 0.13 35.65
C ASP A 163 23.32 0.27 35.57
N SER A 164 23.79 1.38 35.02
CA SER A 164 25.19 1.75 34.99
C SER A 164 25.22 3.27 35.07
N ALA A 165 25.27 3.73 36.31
CA ALA A 165 25.59 5.07 36.69
C ALA A 165 26.94 5.47 36.09
N GLU A 166 26.96 6.51 35.26
CA GLU A 166 28.13 7.38 35.04
C GLU A 166 27.64 8.81 34.83
N ASP A 167 26.99 9.36 35.86
CA ASP A 167 26.95 10.81 36.10
C ASP A 167 28.34 11.24 36.59
N ASP A 168 29.31 11.41 35.69
CA ASP A 168 30.63 11.98 36.07
C ASP A 168 31.34 12.74 34.94
N TYR A 169 30.57 13.32 34.00
CA TYR A 169 31.09 14.28 33.02
C TYR A 169 30.73 15.73 33.38
N ASN A 170 31.05 16.14 34.60
CA ASN A 170 31.13 17.56 34.93
C ASN A 170 32.05 17.84 36.13
N GLN A 171 33.35 17.54 35.99
CA GLN A 171 34.38 18.10 36.86
C GLN A 171 35.26 19.05 36.07
N GLY A 172 35.41 20.25 36.63
CA GLY A 172 35.85 21.46 35.96
C GLY A 172 37.25 21.37 35.34
N TRP A 173 37.35 21.90 34.13
CA TRP A 173 38.61 22.39 33.60
C TRP A 173 38.52 23.92 33.58
N ASP A 174 38.86 24.52 34.72
CA ASP A 174 39.00 25.97 34.85
C ASP A 174 40.32 26.39 34.19
N MET A 175 40.23 26.91 32.96
CA MET A 175 41.37 27.43 32.18
C MET A 175 41.66 28.89 32.56
N SER A 176 42.08 29.13 33.79
CA SER A 176 42.63 30.44 34.19
C SER A 176 43.82 30.30 35.11
N GLU A 177 44.99 29.99 34.54
CA GLU A 177 46.29 30.46 35.03
C GLU A 177 47.40 30.10 34.04
N ALA A 178 47.62 30.98 33.07
CA ALA A 178 48.86 31.07 32.31
C ALA A 178 49.10 32.53 31.91
N ALA A 179 49.39 33.36 32.91
CA ALA A 179 50.14 34.62 32.79
C ALA A 179 50.61 35.06 34.18
#